data_AF-A0A2A5AHN4-F1
#
_entry.id   AF-A0A2A5AHN4-F1
#
_cell.length_a   1.000
_cell.length_b   1.000
_cell.length_c   1.000
_cell.angle_alpha   90.00
_cell.angle_beta   90.00
_cell.angle_gamma   90.00
#
_symmetry.space_group_name_H-M   'P 1'
#
loop_
_entity.id
_entity.type
_entity.pdbx_description
1 polymer ?
#
loop_
_entity_poly.entity_id
_entity_poly.type
_entity_poly.pdbx_seq_one_letter_code
_entity_poly.pdbx_strand_id
1 'polypeptide(L)' 'MMDSKRFGQPGQTGIEAAPAASTQLRVDINVVHDVTLSTSRGLTRLTMRMTAPDLQDLVNKGRRALRYLDTRKREKKGV' A
#
# COMPACT_ATOMS: atom_id res chain seq x y z
N MET A 1 13.61 26.35 -73.46
CA MET A 1 13.11 27.45 -72.60
C MET A 1 11.60 27.34 -72.63
N MET A 2 10.80 27.13 -71.56
CA MET A 2 10.94 27.42 -70.13
C MET A 2 10.25 26.33 -69.28
N ASP A 3 10.80 26.09 -68.08
CA ASP A 3 10.26 25.29 -66.97
C ASP A 3 9.03 25.92 -66.32
N SER A 4 7.89 25.21 -66.31
CA SER A 4 6.75 25.52 -65.44
C SER A 4 6.95 24.87 -64.06
N LYS A 5 7.70 25.55 -63.20
CA LYS A 5 7.84 25.19 -61.79
C LYS A 5 6.46 25.19 -61.10
N ARG A 6 5.94 24.00 -60.81
CA ARG A 6 4.91 23.81 -59.77
C ARG A 6 5.53 24.24 -58.43
N PHE A 7 5.15 25.43 -57.96
CA PHE A 7 5.36 25.82 -56.58
C PHE A 7 4.47 24.93 -55.71
N GLY A 8 5.06 23.88 -55.12
CA GLY A 8 4.46 23.20 -53.98
C GLY A 8 4.33 24.20 -52.84
N GLN A 9 3.10 24.47 -52.40
CA GLN A 9 2.84 25.28 -51.21
C GLN A 9 3.52 24.62 -49.99
N PRO A 10 4.47 25.28 -49.32
CA PRO A 10 5.02 24.78 -48.08
C PRO A 10 4.13 25.28 -46.95
N GLY A 11 3.16 24.49 -46.51
CA GLY A 11 2.28 25.00 -45.46
C GLY A 11 1.11 24.15 -45.01
N GLN A 12 1.19 22.82 -45.03
CA GLN A 12 0.32 22.02 -44.15
C GLN A 12 0.85 20.60 -44.03
N THR A 13 1.95 20.43 -43.30
CA THR A 13 2.21 19.16 -42.63
C THR A 13 1.17 19.05 -41.52
N GLY A 14 0.07 18.34 -41.79
CA GLY A 14 -0.92 17.90 -40.81
C GLY A 14 -0.33 16.87 -39.86
N ILE A 15 0.73 17.25 -39.14
CA ILE A 15 1.19 16.51 -37.97
C ILE A 15 0.21 16.92 -36.88
N GLU A 16 -0.92 16.22 -36.88
CA GLU A 16 -1.76 16.12 -35.70
C GLU A 16 -0.84 15.62 -34.58
N ALA A 17 -0.44 16.53 -33.69
CA ALA A 17 0.38 16.19 -32.56
C ALA A 17 -0.42 15.19 -31.73
N ALA A 18 -0.06 13.91 -31.83
CA ALA A 18 -0.62 12.87 -30.99
C ALA A 18 -0.55 13.37 -29.54
N PRO A 19 -1.68 13.41 -28.80
CA PRO A 19 -1.69 13.96 -27.47
C PRO A 19 -0.63 13.22 -26.65
N ALA A 20 0.33 13.98 -26.12
CA ALA A 20 1.35 13.44 -25.25
C ALA A 20 0.63 12.69 -24.13
N ALA A 21 0.75 11.36 -24.13
CA ALA A 21 0.12 10.52 -23.13
C ALA A 21 0.72 10.89 -21.78
N SER A 22 0.00 11.71 -21.02
CA SER A 22 0.33 12.10 -19.67
C SER A 22 0.41 10.83 -18.83
N THR A 23 1.61 10.28 -18.72
CA THR A 23 1.83 9.06 -17.96
C THR A 23 1.70 9.46 -16.50
N GLN A 24 0.50 9.27 -15.94
CA GLN A 24 0.24 9.55 -14.54
C GLN A 24 1.04 8.56 -13.71
N LEU A 25 2.10 9.06 -13.06
CA LEU A 25 2.88 8.29 -12.11
C LEU A 25 1.99 8.03 -10.89
N ARG A 26 1.46 6.81 -10.76
CA ARG A 26 0.76 6.39 -9.53
C ARG A 26 1.83 5.91 -8.54
N VAL A 27 1.93 6.59 -7.40
CA VAL A 27 2.82 6.20 -6.30
C VAL A 27 1.98 5.51 -5.25
N ASP A 28 2.13 4.20 -5.12
CA ASP A 28 1.52 3.44 -4.03
C ASP A 28 2.43 3.50 -2.80
N ILE A 29 1.96 4.16 -1.74
CA ILE A 29 2.70 4.28 -0.47
C ILE A 29 2.25 3.15 0.47
N ASN A 30 3.15 2.21 0.73
CA ASN A 30 2.95 1.14 1.72
C ASN A 30 3.67 1.47 3.02
N VAL A 31 2.93 1.65 4.11
CA VAL A 31 3.48 1.91 5.46
C VAL A 31 3.67 0.59 6.20
N VAL A 32 4.92 0.27 6.53
CA VAL A 32 5.33 -0.93 7.27
C VAL A 32 5.88 -0.52 8.63
N HIS A 33 5.46 -1.22 9.69
CA HIS A 33 5.83 -0.95 11.07
C HIS A 33 6.77 -2.05 11.59
N ASP A 34 7.84 -1.64 12.28
CA ASP A 34 8.70 -2.53 13.05
C ASP A 34 8.15 -2.64 14.48
N VAL A 35 7.60 -3.80 14.83
CA VAL A 35 6.97 -4.07 16.14
C VAL A 35 7.86 -5.00 16.95
N THR A 36 8.25 -4.56 18.15
CA THR A 36 8.98 -5.39 19.11
C THR A 36 8.06 -5.82 20.25
N LEU A 37 7.94 -7.13 20.46
CA LEU A 37 7.29 -7.73 21.61
C LEU A 37 8.35 -8.26 22.58
N SER A 38 8.25 -7.88 23.84
CA SER A 38 9.12 -8.38 24.92
C SER A 38 8.30 -8.87 26.09
N THR A 39 8.65 -10.02 26.66
CA THR A 39 8.08 -10.47 27.93
C THR A 39 8.72 -9.70 29.09
N SER A 40 7.98 -9.49 30.18
CA SER A 40 8.42 -8.68 31.33
C SER A 40 9.69 -9.19 32.03
N ARG A 41 10.05 -10.46 31.79
CA ARG A 41 11.29 -11.07 32.30
C ARG A 41 12.46 -10.97 31.32
N GLY A 42 12.31 -10.26 30.21
CA GLY A 42 13.35 -10.07 29.18
C GLY A 42 13.76 -11.35 28.44
N LEU A 43 13.18 -12.50 28.79
CA LEU A 43 13.59 -13.83 28.30
C LEU A 43 13.31 -14.03 26.81
N THR A 44 12.40 -13.24 26.24
CA THR A 44 12.02 -13.39 24.83
C THR A 44 11.73 -12.02 24.22
N ARG A 45 12.44 -11.72 23.14
CA ARG A 45 12.24 -10.56 22.29
C ARG A 45 11.91 -11.06 20.88
N LEU A 46 10.78 -10.62 20.35
CA LEU A 46 10.35 -10.93 18.98
C LEU A 46 10.16 -9.61 18.23
N THR A 47 10.84 -9.47 17.11
CA THR A 47 10.71 -8.30 16.23
C THR A 47 10.05 -8.74 14.93
N MET A 48 9.01 -8.02 14.51
CA MET A 48 8.23 -8.34 13.31
C MET A 48 7.94 -7.08 12.50
N ARG A 49 7.93 -7.26 11.18
CA ARG A 49 7.47 -6.24 10.24
C ARG A 49 6.05 -6.52 9.82
N MET A 50 5.18 -5.54 9.93
CA MET A 50 3.77 -5.71 9.58
C MET A 50 3.14 -4.41 9.07
N THR A 51 2.12 -4.54 8.23
CA THR A 51 1.35 -3.40 7.74
C THR A 51 0.40 -2.87 8.83
N ALA A 52 -0.12 -1.65 8.66
CA ALA A 52 -1.13 -1.12 9.58
C ALA A 52 -2.38 -2.02 9.70
N PRO A 53 -2.97 -2.54 8.60
CA PRO A 53 -4.08 -3.50 8.68
C PRO A 53 -3.75 -4.76 9.48
N ASP A 54 -2.57 -5.36 9.26
CA ASP A 54 -2.16 -6.59 9.96
C ASP A 54 -1.97 -6.36 11.46
N LEU A 55 -1.35 -5.23 11.82
CA LEU A 55 -1.16 -4.85 13.22
C LEU A 55 -2.51 -4.65 13.92
N GLN A 56 -3.44 -3.96 13.26
CA GLN A 56 -4.78 -3.73 13.79
C GLN A 56 -5.56 -5.05 13.99
N ASP A 57 -5.46 -5.98 13.04
CA ASP A 57 -6.07 -7.31 13.15
C ASP A 57 -5.44 -8.13 14.29
N LEU A 58 -4.10 -8.12 14.42
CA LEU A 58 -3.38 -8.79 15.51
C LEU A 58 -3.85 -8.30 16.89
N VAL A 59 -3.97 -6.98 17.08
CA VAL A 59 -4.46 -6.38 18.33
C VAL A 59 -5.90 -6.81 18.62
N ASN A 60 -6.76 -6.81 17.59
CA ASN A 60 -8.16 -7.21 17.73
C ASN A 60 -8.33 -8.69 18.10
N LYS A 61 -7.52 -9.57 17.49
CA LYS A 61 -7.45 -11.00 17.83
C LYS A 61 -6.95 -11.20 19.26
N GLY A 62 -5.88 -10.50 19.65
CA GLY A 62 -5.36 -10.54 21.02
C GLY A 62 -6.40 -10.14 22.08
N ARG A 63 -7.14 -9.05 21.86
CA ARG A 63 -8.23 -8.63 22.76
C ARG A 63 -9.34 -9.68 22.87
N ARG A 64 -9.71 -10.33 21.76
CA ARG A 64 -10.72 -11.40 21.75
C ARG A 64 -10.24 -12.62 22.55
N ALA A 65 -9.00 -13.04 22.36
CA ALA A 65 -8.41 -14.14 23.10
C ALA A 65 -8.39 -13.87 24.61
N LEU A 66 -8.00 -12.67 25.02
CA LEU A 66 -8.00 -12.28 26.44
C LEU A 66 -9.40 -12.30 27.05
N ARG A 67 -10.42 -11.80 26.33
CA ARG A 67 -11.81 -11.87 26.79
C ARG A 67 -12.29 -13.31 26.94
N TYR A 68 -11.99 -14.17 25.97
CA TYR A 68 -12.33 -15.59 26.03
C TYR A 68 -11.68 -16.30 27.23
N LEU A 69 -10.42 -15.98 27.52
CA LEU A 69 -9.74 -16.53 28.69
C LEU A 69 -10.37 -16.03 30.01
N ASP A 70 -10.82 -14.77 30.06
CA ASP A 70 -11.52 -14.24 31.23
C ASP A 70 -12.87 -14.93 31.46
N THR A 71 -13.67 -15.11 30.41
CA THR A 71 -14.95 -15.84 30.51
C THR A 71 -14.73 -17.28 30.97
N ARG A 72 -13.77 -17.99 30.38
CA ARG A 72 -13.42 -19.37 30.78
C ARG A 72 -12.91 -19.45 32.22
N LYS A 73 -12.22 -18.42 32.71
CA LYS A 73 -11.72 -18.37 34.09
C LYS A 73 -12.86 -18.14 35.08
N ARG A 74 -13.86 -17.33 34.72
CA ARG A 74 -15.09 -17.13 35.52
C ARG A 74 -15.90 -18.42 35.58
N GLU A 75 -16.12 -19.06 34.44
CA GLU A 75 -16.80 -20.37 34.33
C GLU A 75 -16.14 -21.44 35.21
N LYS A 76 -14.79 -21.53 35.18
CA LYS A 76 -14.06 -22.50 36.01
C LYS A 76 -14.03 -22.20 37.51
N LYS A 77 -14.34 -20.96 37.92
CA LYS A 77 -14.36 -20.55 39.32
C LYS A 77 -15.76 -20.61 39.94
N GLY A 78 -16.77 -21.09 39.22
CA GLY A 78 -18.13 -21.23 39.75
C GLY A 78 -18.84 -19.89 39.95
N VAL A 79 -18.52 -18.89 39.10
CA VAL A 79 -19.46 -17.81 38.79
C VAL A 79 -20.38 -18.29 37.68
#